data_AF-A0A166ECQ3-F1
#
_entry.id   AF-A0A166ECQ3-F1
#
_cell.length_a   1.000
_cell.length_b   1.000
_cell.length_c   1.000
_cell.angle_alpha   90.00
_cell.angle_beta   90.00
_cell.angle_gamma   90.00
#
_symmetry.space_group_name_H-M   'P 1'
#
loop_
_entity.id
_entity.type
_entity.pdbx_description
1 polymer ?
#
loop_
_entity_poly.entity_id
_entity_poly.type
_entity_poly.pdbx_seq_one_letter_code
_entity_poly.pdbx_strand_id
1 'polypeptide(L)'
;MMILMIGFSFSFLLLSISLPYSLSSSPTYDKAFHIDCGGSTQSTDKFNTTWLADEFFSAGATGLVSEPLRFQNLHEKTVRFFPISSGKKNCYTVPNLPIGSRFYIRTFTVYDNYDGKSHSPSFEVSVEGTLVFSWHSPWPEDISRSGAYSDLIAFISDGEADICFYSIATDPPVIASLELVQIDAAAYDAASIGNSSILVNYGRLTSGSGQWGPGFSNDTDLFFRSWQSDADFRSENSVGIKSVSAVKKVINTDRSPNFFPEKLYSTAVVAKGKGGLEYELQVDAKMDYLLWFHFAEIDVSVNRAGKRVFDIVVNEINVTRIDIYKEVGGFAAYDWHYVVKNLSDTILSVKFVPVVGSPLICGVENYAIVPADLKTIPDQVIAMRSLKESLKVPDRMGWNGDPCAPTSWDAWEGVTCHTNKGESALVVSQIDLGSQGLKGYISEEISLLSNLVSLNLSSNTLGGTLPLGLGQKSLVKLDLSSNKFSGSIPESLTSSKLQLVLLNDNSLEGQVPEEIYSIGVHGGAIDLSGNKGLCGVPSLPDCPLFWKNGGLSKNGKIAIGISCLIFVCLLSLLIYICCIRRGRNDYDFGLPHELTSLAAKRNRYHRQKSLMTLEMESQHAKGFIPSYSSN
;
A
#
# COMPACT_ATOMS: atom_id res chain seq x y z
N MET A 1 40.82 -7.57 69.96
CA MET A 1 41.82 -8.57 69.53
C MET A 1 41.07 -9.66 68.78
N MET A 2 40.53 -9.37 67.59
CA MET A 2 41.20 -9.53 66.29
C MET A 2 41.91 -10.89 66.19
N ILE A 3 41.21 -11.89 65.66
CA ILE A 3 41.75 -12.95 64.79
C ILE A 3 40.60 -13.37 63.85
N LEU A 4 40.88 -13.20 62.57
CA LEU A 4 40.19 -13.68 61.40
C LEU A 4 40.41 -15.20 61.31
N MET A 5 39.40 -16.02 61.03
CA MET A 5 39.51 -17.14 60.07
C MET A 5 38.18 -17.87 59.84
N ILE A 6 37.64 -17.67 58.64
CA ILE A 6 37.21 -18.67 57.65
C ILE A 6 36.21 -19.73 58.16
N GLY A 7 34.93 -19.48 57.89
CA GLY A 7 33.89 -20.51 57.88
C GLY A 7 33.92 -21.32 56.59
N PHE A 8 34.13 -22.63 56.72
CA PHE A 8 33.92 -23.61 55.66
C PHE A 8 32.42 -23.76 55.40
N SER A 9 31.99 -23.59 54.13
CA SER A 9 30.68 -24.02 53.65
C SER A 9 30.87 -25.08 52.58
N PHE A 10 30.34 -26.27 52.83
CA PHE A 10 30.34 -27.42 51.93
C PHE A 10 29.59 -27.07 50.64
N SER A 11 30.30 -27.06 49.51
CA SER A 11 29.70 -26.92 48.18
C SER A 11 29.54 -28.31 47.55
N PHE A 12 28.30 -28.77 47.43
CA PHE A 12 27.94 -29.93 46.61
C PHE A 12 28.11 -29.56 45.13
N LEU A 13 29.07 -30.16 44.44
CA LEU A 13 29.18 -30.09 42.98
C LEU A 13 28.11 -31.00 42.36
N LEU A 14 27.01 -30.41 41.89
CA LEU A 14 26.13 -31.02 40.90
C LEU A 14 26.68 -30.69 39.51
N LEU A 15 27.30 -31.68 38.86
CA LEU A 15 27.64 -31.62 37.43
C LEU A 15 26.33 -31.61 36.62
N SER A 16 25.88 -30.46 36.16
CA SER A 16 24.86 -30.36 35.12
C SER A 16 25.52 -30.55 33.75
N ILE A 17 25.45 -31.79 33.23
CA ILE A 17 25.73 -32.09 31.83
C ILE A 17 24.57 -31.47 31.02
N SER A 18 24.77 -30.26 30.50
CA SER A 18 23.87 -29.68 29.52
C SER A 18 24.11 -30.37 28.17
N LEU A 19 23.32 -31.38 27.88
CA LEU A 19 23.10 -31.82 26.50
C LEU A 19 22.49 -30.63 25.73
N PRO A 20 23.05 -30.20 24.58
CA PRO A 20 22.37 -29.26 23.73
C PRO A 20 21.19 -30.00 23.11
N TYR A 21 20.01 -29.87 23.71
CA TYR A 21 18.77 -30.07 22.98
C TYR A 21 18.71 -28.97 21.94
N SER A 22 19.12 -29.29 20.70
CA SER A 22 18.72 -28.51 19.55
C SER A 22 17.20 -28.63 19.42
N LEU A 23 16.47 -27.67 20.01
CA LEU A 23 15.11 -27.42 19.55
C LEU A 23 15.24 -27.06 18.07
N SER A 24 14.79 -27.97 17.20
CA SER A 24 14.43 -27.66 15.83
C SER A 24 13.26 -26.68 15.90
N SER A 25 13.55 -25.37 16.00
CA SER A 25 12.56 -24.36 15.65
C SER A 25 12.23 -24.55 14.18
N SER A 26 10.98 -24.89 13.86
CA SER A 26 10.46 -24.71 12.51
C SER A 26 10.79 -23.28 12.08
N PRO A 27 11.33 -23.05 10.87
CA PRO A 27 11.57 -21.70 10.40
C PRO A 27 10.25 -20.92 10.43
N THR A 28 10.27 -19.72 10.99
CA THR A 28 9.10 -18.84 11.22
C THR A 28 8.71 -18.06 9.96
N TYR A 29 8.80 -18.69 8.78
CA TYR A 29 8.51 -18.05 7.48
C TYR A 29 7.06 -18.32 7.08
N ASP A 30 6.11 -17.80 7.87
CA ASP A 30 4.69 -18.15 7.75
C ASP A 30 3.91 -17.23 6.78
N LYS A 31 4.58 -16.25 6.16
CA LYS A 31 3.93 -15.28 5.27
C LYS A 31 4.08 -15.71 3.81
N ALA A 32 2.99 -16.19 3.24
CA ALA A 32 2.84 -16.46 1.83
C ALA A 32 1.50 -15.91 1.31
N PHE A 33 1.52 -15.31 0.12
CA PHE A 33 0.34 -14.88 -0.63
C PHE A 33 0.40 -15.52 -2.00
N HIS A 34 -0.67 -16.21 -2.39
CA HIS A 34 -0.87 -16.70 -3.75
C HIS A 34 -2.17 -16.07 -4.24
N ILE A 35 -2.09 -15.19 -5.24
CA ILE A 35 -3.20 -14.37 -5.70
C ILE A 35 -3.55 -14.82 -7.12
N ASP A 36 -4.81 -15.22 -7.31
CA ASP A 36 -5.40 -15.50 -8.62
C ASP A 36 -5.87 -14.18 -9.25
N CYS A 37 -5.06 -13.63 -10.15
CA CYS A 37 -5.35 -12.34 -10.78
C CYS A 37 -6.49 -12.51 -11.81
N GLY A 38 -7.60 -11.83 -11.57
CA GLY A 38 -8.86 -11.97 -12.29
C GLY A 38 -9.84 -12.94 -11.64
N GLY A 39 -9.41 -13.73 -10.66
CA GLY A 39 -10.24 -14.66 -9.90
C GLY A 39 -11.19 -13.95 -8.93
N SER A 40 -12.46 -14.37 -8.90
CA SER A 40 -13.47 -13.77 -8.00
C SER A 40 -13.66 -14.51 -6.69
N THR A 41 -13.07 -15.70 -6.55
CA THR A 41 -13.24 -16.57 -5.37
C THR A 41 -11.93 -17.27 -5.03
N GLN A 42 -11.72 -17.48 -3.74
CA GLN A 42 -10.62 -18.30 -3.26
C GLN A 42 -10.72 -19.72 -3.82
N SER A 43 -9.59 -20.29 -4.23
CA SER A 43 -9.51 -21.64 -4.78
C SER A 43 -8.32 -22.41 -4.19
N THR A 44 -8.34 -23.73 -4.33
CA THR A 44 -7.20 -24.58 -3.95
C THR A 44 -6.81 -25.40 -5.17
N ASP A 45 -5.52 -25.42 -5.49
CA ASP A 45 -5.02 -26.16 -6.64
C ASP A 45 -4.79 -27.65 -6.32
N LYS A 46 -4.38 -28.41 -7.35
CA LYS A 46 -4.09 -29.84 -7.24
C LYS A 46 -2.91 -30.17 -6.31
N PHE A 47 -2.10 -29.18 -5.94
CA PHE A 47 -0.97 -29.30 -5.04
C PHE A 47 -1.29 -28.82 -3.62
N ASN A 48 -2.57 -28.56 -3.33
CA ASN A 48 -3.05 -28.08 -2.04
C ASN A 48 -2.56 -26.66 -1.68
N THR A 49 -2.15 -25.87 -2.68
CA THR A 49 -1.86 -24.44 -2.51
C THR A 49 -3.17 -23.67 -2.53
N THR A 50 -3.37 -22.80 -1.54
CA THR A 50 -4.56 -21.96 -1.47
C THR A 50 -4.33 -20.63 -2.15
N TRP A 51 -5.11 -20.34 -3.18
CA TRP A 51 -5.07 -19.13 -3.98
C TRP A 51 -6.20 -18.20 -3.54
N LEU A 52 -5.84 -16.98 -3.15
CA LEU A 52 -6.75 -15.90 -2.80
C LEU A 52 -7.45 -15.38 -4.05
N ALA A 53 -8.67 -14.88 -3.87
CA ALA A 53 -9.31 -14.08 -4.90
C ALA A 53 -8.47 -12.84 -5.22
N ASP A 54 -8.73 -12.24 -6.37
CA ASP A 54 -8.00 -11.07 -6.81
C ASP A 54 -8.26 -9.88 -5.88
N GLU A 55 -7.21 -9.48 -5.16
CA GLU A 55 -7.23 -8.42 -4.17
C GLU A 55 -5.95 -7.57 -4.31
N PHE A 56 -5.90 -6.43 -3.62
CA PHE A 56 -4.72 -5.55 -3.52
C PHE A 56 -4.32 -4.79 -4.80
N PHE A 57 -5.10 -4.86 -5.88
CA PHE A 57 -4.84 -4.12 -7.12
C PHE A 57 -5.42 -2.69 -7.08
N SER A 58 -4.84 -1.78 -7.85
CA SER A 58 -5.30 -0.39 -7.95
C SER A 58 -6.58 -0.22 -8.80
N ALA A 59 -6.60 -0.79 -10.01
CA ALA A 59 -7.70 -0.68 -10.96
C ALA A 59 -7.61 -1.81 -12.01
N GLY A 60 -8.34 -1.69 -13.11
CA GLY A 60 -8.29 -2.61 -14.25
C GLY A 60 -9.52 -3.50 -14.39
N ALA A 61 -9.46 -4.38 -15.37
CA ALA A 61 -10.54 -5.30 -15.73
C ALA A 61 -10.04 -6.73 -15.73
N THR A 62 -10.98 -7.68 -15.72
CA THR A 62 -10.67 -9.11 -15.71
C THR A 62 -11.11 -9.76 -17.00
N GLY A 63 -10.46 -10.86 -17.35
CA GLY A 63 -10.72 -11.63 -18.55
C GLY A 63 -10.38 -13.11 -18.35
N LEU A 64 -10.58 -13.88 -19.41
CA LEU A 64 -10.23 -15.28 -19.48
C LEU A 64 -9.40 -15.50 -20.73
N VAL A 65 -8.37 -16.33 -20.65
CA VAL A 65 -7.60 -16.81 -21.80
C VAL A 65 -8.52 -17.43 -22.88
N SER A 66 -8.11 -17.38 -24.15
CA SER A 66 -8.94 -17.87 -25.26
C SER A 66 -9.11 -19.39 -25.27
N GLU A 67 -8.13 -20.16 -24.78
CA GLU A 67 -8.15 -21.62 -24.72
C GLU A 67 -7.99 -22.16 -23.28
N PRO A 68 -8.97 -21.96 -22.36
CA PRO A 68 -8.82 -22.28 -20.94
C PRO A 68 -8.54 -23.74 -20.61
N LEU A 69 -8.89 -24.66 -21.52
CA LEU A 69 -8.68 -26.10 -21.35
C LEU A 69 -7.21 -26.52 -21.44
N ARG A 70 -6.34 -25.65 -21.98
CA ARG A 70 -4.89 -25.88 -22.03
C ARG A 70 -4.24 -25.77 -20.67
N PHE A 71 -4.79 -24.90 -19.83
CA PHE A 71 -4.29 -24.61 -18.50
C PHE A 71 -4.92 -25.58 -17.50
N GLN A 72 -4.09 -26.18 -16.66
CA GLN A 72 -4.59 -27.12 -15.65
C GLN A 72 -5.09 -26.38 -14.41
N ASN A 73 -4.39 -25.32 -14.01
CA ASN A 73 -4.67 -24.58 -12.80
C ASN A 73 -5.63 -23.42 -13.06
N LEU A 74 -6.40 -22.99 -12.05
CA LEU A 74 -7.38 -21.91 -12.22
C LEU A 74 -6.70 -20.55 -12.41
N HIS A 75 -5.69 -20.24 -11.58
CA HIS A 75 -4.90 -19.01 -11.60
C HIS A 75 -4.06 -18.81 -12.88
N GLU A 76 -4.06 -19.78 -13.80
CA GLU A 76 -3.43 -19.66 -15.12
C GLU A 76 -4.45 -19.34 -16.22
N LYS A 77 -5.75 -19.39 -15.91
CA LYS A 77 -6.86 -19.19 -16.87
C LYS A 77 -7.42 -17.78 -16.82
N THR A 78 -7.54 -17.26 -15.61
CA THR A 78 -8.01 -15.92 -15.28
C THR A 78 -6.88 -14.93 -15.51
N VAL A 79 -7.24 -13.76 -16.05
CA VAL A 79 -6.28 -12.68 -16.27
C VAL A 79 -6.86 -11.37 -15.73
N ARG A 80 -6.03 -10.58 -15.07
CA ARG A 80 -6.24 -9.14 -14.89
C ARG A 80 -5.47 -8.38 -15.96
N PHE A 81 -6.11 -7.39 -16.55
CA PHE A 81 -5.46 -6.46 -17.47
C PHE A 81 -5.77 -5.01 -17.13
N PHE A 82 -4.82 -4.13 -17.44
CA PHE A 82 -4.86 -2.71 -17.08
C PHE A 82 -5.03 -1.82 -18.31
N PRO A 83 -6.27 -1.52 -18.75
CA PRO A 83 -6.49 -0.65 -19.90
C PRO A 83 -5.94 0.76 -19.65
N ILE A 84 -5.60 1.48 -20.72
CA ILE A 84 -5.12 2.88 -20.63
C ILE A 84 -6.12 3.78 -19.86
N SER A 85 -7.41 3.47 -19.91
CA SER A 85 -8.45 4.17 -19.14
C SER A 85 -8.22 4.12 -17.62
N SER A 86 -7.50 3.11 -17.13
CA SER A 86 -7.08 2.93 -15.73
C SER A 86 -5.71 3.58 -15.45
N GLY A 87 -5.19 4.39 -16.37
CA GLY A 87 -3.90 5.06 -16.24
C GLY A 87 -2.72 4.23 -16.73
N LYS A 88 -1.57 4.89 -16.87
CA LYS A 88 -0.34 4.29 -17.37
C LYS A 88 0.34 3.36 -16.37
N LYS A 89 0.08 3.54 -15.07
CA LYS A 89 0.68 2.80 -13.97
C LYS A 89 -0.42 2.18 -13.11
N ASN A 90 -0.37 0.88 -12.94
CA ASN A 90 -1.28 0.14 -12.06
C ASN A 90 -0.50 -0.85 -11.22
N CYS A 91 -0.88 -1.04 -9.97
CA CYS A 91 -0.08 -1.81 -9.02
C CYS A 91 -0.91 -2.80 -8.23
N TYR A 92 -0.26 -3.88 -7.81
CA TYR A 92 -0.61 -4.65 -6.63
C TYR A 92 0.22 -4.13 -5.45
N THR A 93 -0.45 -3.74 -4.37
CA THR A 93 0.19 -3.28 -3.12
C THR A 93 -0.18 -4.27 -2.01
N VAL A 94 0.65 -5.29 -1.80
CA VAL A 94 0.36 -6.38 -0.85
C VAL A 94 0.74 -5.95 0.58
N PRO A 95 -0.22 -5.83 1.52
CA PRO A 95 0.04 -5.26 2.84
C PRO A 95 0.42 -6.31 3.89
N ASN A 96 0.73 -5.85 5.10
CA ASN A 96 0.94 -6.66 6.30
C ASN A 96 2.14 -7.63 6.20
N LEU A 97 3.20 -7.19 5.53
CA LEU A 97 4.45 -7.92 5.39
C LEU A 97 5.42 -7.57 6.53
N PRO A 98 6.27 -8.50 7.00
CA PRO A 98 7.29 -8.19 7.99
C PRO A 98 8.31 -7.20 7.43
N ILE A 99 8.49 -6.08 8.13
CA ILE A 99 9.43 -5.02 7.74
C ILE A 99 10.87 -5.55 7.71
N GLY A 100 11.61 -5.21 6.65
CA GLY A 100 13.01 -5.58 6.49
C GLY A 100 13.23 -7.07 6.19
N SER A 101 12.19 -7.76 5.73
CA SER A 101 12.28 -9.17 5.32
C SER A 101 12.49 -9.31 3.81
N ARG A 102 12.95 -10.49 3.42
CA ARG A 102 13.26 -10.84 2.03
C ARG A 102 12.16 -11.76 1.50
N PHE A 103 11.73 -11.54 0.27
CA PHE A 103 10.65 -12.28 -0.36
C PHE A 103 11.08 -12.84 -1.69
N TYR A 104 10.67 -14.08 -1.95
CA TYR A 104 10.58 -14.66 -3.27
C TYR A 104 9.25 -14.23 -3.89
N ILE A 105 9.31 -13.57 -5.04
CA ILE A 105 8.15 -13.05 -5.76
C ILE A 105 8.11 -13.70 -7.13
N ARG A 106 6.96 -14.25 -7.50
CA ARG A 106 6.76 -14.92 -8.79
C ARG A 106 5.46 -14.45 -9.43
N THR A 107 5.52 -14.15 -10.72
CA THR A 107 4.37 -13.77 -11.54
C THR A 107 4.16 -14.78 -12.65
N PHE A 108 2.90 -15.07 -12.98
CA PHE A 108 2.53 -15.76 -14.20
C PHE A 108 1.87 -14.78 -15.17
N THR A 109 2.44 -14.67 -16.37
CA THR A 109 1.96 -13.76 -17.42
C THR A 109 1.57 -14.57 -18.65
N VAL A 110 0.34 -14.39 -19.11
CA VAL A 110 -0.20 -15.06 -20.30
C VAL A 110 -1.10 -14.10 -21.08
N TYR A 111 -0.98 -14.14 -22.41
CA TYR A 111 -1.86 -13.37 -23.30
C TYR A 111 -2.99 -14.26 -23.83
N ASP A 112 -2.64 -15.39 -24.47
CA ASP A 112 -3.53 -16.36 -25.12
C ASP A 112 -4.74 -15.72 -25.81
N ASN A 113 -4.51 -14.61 -26.51
CA ASN A 113 -5.52 -13.86 -27.25
C ASN A 113 -6.81 -13.56 -26.47
N TYR A 114 -6.70 -13.28 -25.16
CA TYR A 114 -7.85 -13.06 -24.28
C TYR A 114 -8.77 -11.91 -24.76
N ASP A 115 -8.25 -10.96 -25.55
CA ASP A 115 -8.97 -9.81 -26.10
C ASP A 115 -9.34 -9.93 -27.58
N GLY A 116 -9.00 -11.04 -28.24
CA GLY A 116 -9.31 -11.29 -29.65
C GLY A 116 -8.51 -10.49 -30.66
N LYS A 117 -7.51 -9.69 -30.24
CA LYS A 117 -6.72 -8.83 -31.16
C LYS A 117 -5.61 -9.54 -31.91
N SER A 118 -5.23 -10.74 -31.48
CA SER A 118 -4.19 -11.57 -32.11
C SER A 118 -2.79 -10.95 -32.10
N HIS A 119 -2.49 -10.07 -31.13
CA HIS A 119 -1.13 -9.60 -30.86
C HIS A 119 -0.94 -9.31 -29.36
N SER A 120 0.19 -9.72 -28.81
CA SER A 120 0.50 -9.54 -27.39
C SER A 120 0.69 -8.06 -27.02
N PRO A 121 0.49 -7.68 -25.75
CA PRO A 121 0.74 -6.32 -25.29
C PRO A 121 2.25 -6.03 -25.09
N SER A 122 2.58 -4.75 -24.99
CA SER A 122 3.91 -4.28 -24.56
C SER A 122 3.81 -3.51 -23.25
N PHE A 123 4.53 -3.93 -22.22
CA PHE A 123 4.52 -3.32 -20.90
C PHE A 123 5.78 -3.63 -20.10
N GLU A 124 6.03 -2.82 -19.07
CA GLU A 124 7.10 -3.04 -18.11
C GLU A 124 6.53 -3.37 -16.73
N VAL A 125 7.31 -4.08 -15.91
CA VAL A 125 6.96 -4.41 -14.53
C VAL A 125 8.06 -3.90 -13.60
N SER A 126 7.67 -3.17 -12.55
CA SER A 126 8.56 -2.83 -11.45
C SER A 126 8.16 -3.56 -10.17
N VAL A 127 9.16 -3.90 -9.37
CA VAL A 127 9.00 -4.31 -7.98
C VAL A 127 9.71 -3.30 -7.10
N GLU A 128 9.04 -2.81 -6.06
CA GLU A 128 9.57 -1.80 -5.13
C GLU A 128 10.09 -0.54 -5.85
N GLY A 129 9.44 -0.14 -6.94
CA GLY A 129 9.82 1.00 -7.78
C GLY A 129 10.96 0.73 -8.78
N THR A 130 11.56 -0.46 -8.76
CA THR A 130 12.68 -0.86 -9.63
C THR A 130 12.16 -1.67 -10.82
N LEU A 131 12.48 -1.29 -12.05
CA LEU A 131 12.11 -2.05 -13.24
C LEU A 131 12.84 -3.39 -13.29
N VAL A 132 12.10 -4.49 -13.44
CA VAL A 132 12.65 -5.87 -13.35
C VAL A 132 12.26 -6.76 -14.53
N PHE A 133 11.11 -6.52 -15.16
CA PHE A 133 10.69 -7.27 -16.35
C PHE A 133 10.21 -6.33 -17.45
N SER A 134 10.60 -6.63 -18.69
CA SER A 134 10.10 -5.94 -19.87
C SER A 134 9.49 -6.92 -20.85
N TRP A 135 8.22 -6.69 -21.20
CA TRP A 135 7.46 -7.50 -22.14
C TRP A 135 7.25 -6.70 -23.41
N HIS A 136 7.93 -7.09 -24.50
CA HIS A 136 7.84 -6.39 -25.78
C HIS A 136 7.11 -7.24 -26.81
N SER A 137 6.04 -6.69 -27.37
CA SER A 137 5.30 -7.29 -28.49
C SER A 137 6.12 -7.27 -29.80
N PRO A 138 6.03 -8.33 -30.64
CA PRO A 138 5.29 -9.56 -30.42
C PRO A 138 6.06 -10.55 -29.53
N TRP A 139 5.35 -11.21 -28.61
CA TRP A 139 5.91 -12.29 -27.80
C TRP A 139 6.12 -13.54 -28.66
N PRO A 140 7.11 -14.41 -28.34
CA PRO A 140 7.22 -15.73 -28.95
C PRO A 140 5.91 -16.52 -28.83
N GLU A 141 5.54 -17.28 -29.88
CA GLU A 141 4.23 -17.94 -29.95
C GLU A 141 3.97 -18.86 -28.75
N ASP A 142 4.97 -19.64 -28.34
CA ASP A 142 4.85 -20.57 -27.21
C ASP A 142 4.55 -19.83 -25.89
N ILE A 143 5.20 -18.68 -25.66
CA ILE A 143 4.98 -17.83 -24.49
C ILE A 143 3.62 -17.13 -24.60
N SER A 144 3.28 -16.61 -25.78
CA SER A 144 2.00 -15.95 -26.03
C SER A 144 0.83 -16.88 -25.74
N ARG A 145 0.94 -18.17 -26.07
CA ARG A 145 -0.14 -19.16 -25.95
C ARG A 145 -0.12 -19.96 -24.65
N SER A 146 1.04 -20.19 -24.04
CA SER A 146 1.17 -21.03 -22.83
C SER A 146 1.52 -20.23 -21.58
N GLY A 147 1.82 -18.93 -21.74
CA GLY A 147 2.30 -18.07 -20.67
C GLY A 147 3.74 -18.34 -20.27
N ALA A 148 4.24 -17.52 -19.36
CA ALA A 148 5.55 -17.70 -18.75
C ALA A 148 5.52 -17.27 -17.28
N TYR A 149 6.28 -18.01 -16.48
CA TYR A 149 6.57 -17.64 -15.10
C TYR A 149 7.84 -16.80 -15.06
N SER A 150 7.82 -15.75 -14.23
CA SER A 150 8.99 -14.92 -13.95
C SER A 150 9.11 -14.74 -12.45
N ASP A 151 10.29 -14.99 -11.90
CA ASP A 151 10.52 -14.89 -10.46
C ASP A 151 11.77 -14.07 -10.11
N LEU A 152 11.74 -13.50 -8.91
CA LEU A 152 12.80 -12.66 -8.38
C LEU A 152 12.82 -12.72 -6.86
N ILE A 153 13.86 -12.16 -6.27
CA ILE A 153 14.01 -12.02 -4.83
C ILE A 153 14.28 -10.57 -4.49
N ALA A 154 13.43 -9.97 -3.66
CA ALA A 154 13.52 -8.57 -3.25
C ALA A 154 13.43 -8.40 -1.73
N PHE A 155 13.97 -7.30 -1.22
CA PHE A 155 13.77 -6.85 0.15
C PHE A 155 12.57 -5.91 0.23
N ILE A 156 11.71 -6.11 1.22
CA ILE A 156 10.55 -5.24 1.48
C ILE A 156 10.82 -4.43 2.76
N SER A 157 10.88 -3.11 2.61
CA SER A 157 11.40 -2.21 3.65
C SER A 157 10.34 -1.54 4.52
N ASP A 158 9.11 -1.43 4.04
CA ASP A 158 8.02 -0.63 4.64
C ASP A 158 6.80 -1.48 5.02
N GLY A 159 6.82 -2.79 4.75
CA GLY A 159 5.76 -3.73 5.09
C GLY A 159 4.63 -3.80 4.06
N GLU A 160 4.76 -3.11 2.94
CA GLU A 160 3.91 -3.21 1.75
C GLU A 160 4.80 -3.64 0.58
N ALA A 161 4.39 -4.63 -0.23
CA ALA A 161 5.11 -4.95 -1.46
C ALA A 161 4.39 -4.34 -2.65
N ASP A 162 5.08 -3.50 -3.40
CA ASP A 162 4.55 -2.83 -4.59
C ASP A 162 5.04 -3.53 -5.87
N ILE A 163 4.11 -4.12 -6.61
CA ILE A 163 4.34 -4.71 -7.93
C ILE A 163 3.52 -3.91 -8.95
N CYS A 164 4.17 -3.08 -9.75
CA CYS A 164 3.52 -2.15 -10.67
C CYS A 164 3.77 -2.52 -12.14
N PHE A 165 2.73 -2.31 -12.96
CA PHE A 165 2.68 -2.56 -14.38
C PHE A 165 2.54 -1.23 -15.12
N TYR A 166 3.37 -1.05 -16.14
CA TYR A 166 3.45 0.19 -16.90
C TYR A 166 3.12 -0.04 -18.36
N SER A 167 2.11 0.67 -18.84
CA SER A 167 1.72 0.65 -20.25
C SER A 167 2.71 1.49 -21.06
N ILE A 168 3.59 0.83 -21.82
CA ILE A 168 4.49 1.50 -22.78
C ILE A 168 3.88 1.57 -24.20
N ALA A 169 2.79 0.85 -24.43
CA ALA A 169 2.03 0.85 -25.68
C ALA A 169 0.53 1.05 -25.42
N THR A 170 -0.27 0.92 -26.48
CA THR A 170 -1.73 1.06 -26.39
C THR A 170 -2.42 -0.14 -25.77
N ASP A 171 -1.77 -1.30 -25.81
CA ASP A 171 -2.34 -2.52 -25.27
C ASP A 171 -2.11 -2.62 -23.76
N PRO A 172 -3.09 -3.15 -23.02
CA PRO A 172 -3.03 -3.22 -21.57
C PRO A 172 -1.98 -4.22 -21.10
N PRO A 173 -1.19 -3.88 -20.05
CA PRO A 173 -0.44 -4.86 -19.29
C PRO A 173 -1.36 -5.96 -18.74
N VAL A 174 -0.85 -7.18 -18.64
CA VAL A 174 -1.63 -8.37 -18.24
C VAL A 174 -0.86 -9.24 -17.24
N ILE A 175 -1.59 -9.80 -16.27
CA ILE A 175 -1.09 -10.75 -15.27
C ILE A 175 -2.18 -11.76 -14.92
N ALA A 176 -1.81 -13.03 -14.75
CA ALA A 176 -2.71 -14.12 -14.38
C ALA A 176 -2.54 -14.57 -12.93
N SER A 177 -1.31 -14.56 -12.41
CA SER A 177 -1.10 -14.87 -11.00
C SER A 177 0.10 -14.14 -10.40
N LEU A 178 0.03 -13.90 -9.08
CA LEU A 178 1.07 -13.28 -8.28
C LEU A 178 1.29 -14.09 -7.00
N GLU A 179 2.53 -14.47 -6.76
CA GLU A 179 2.96 -15.22 -5.58
C GLU A 179 4.04 -14.43 -4.83
N LEU A 180 3.89 -14.31 -3.51
CA LEU A 180 4.89 -13.73 -2.61
C LEU A 180 5.11 -14.70 -1.46
N VAL A 181 6.34 -15.18 -1.28
CA VAL A 181 6.71 -16.11 -0.21
C VAL A 181 7.88 -15.53 0.57
N GLN A 182 7.71 -15.40 1.89
CA GLN A 182 8.79 -14.95 2.76
C GLN A 182 9.92 -15.98 2.78
N ILE A 183 11.16 -15.50 2.62
CA ILE A 183 12.36 -16.33 2.71
C ILE A 183 13.28 -15.80 3.81
N ASP A 184 14.34 -16.56 4.11
CA ASP A 184 15.37 -16.14 5.05
C ASP A 184 16.02 -14.83 4.58
N ALA A 185 16.15 -13.84 5.46
CA ALA A 185 16.75 -12.55 5.12
C ALA A 185 18.22 -12.68 4.70
N ALA A 186 18.91 -13.74 5.13
CA ALA A 186 20.29 -14.04 4.75
C ALA A 186 20.40 -14.94 3.50
N ALA A 187 19.28 -15.40 2.93
CA ALA A 187 19.28 -16.26 1.75
C ALA A 187 20.04 -15.59 0.59
N TYR A 188 20.63 -16.37 -0.31
CA TYR A 188 21.35 -15.93 -1.51
C TYR A 188 22.39 -14.83 -1.24
N ASP A 189 23.27 -15.08 -0.26
CA ASP A 189 24.41 -14.23 0.07
C ASP A 189 24.05 -12.74 0.28
N ALA A 190 22.94 -12.49 0.98
CA ALA A 190 22.47 -11.14 1.28
C ALA A 190 23.54 -10.26 1.96
N ALA A 191 24.44 -10.88 2.74
CA ALA A 191 25.52 -10.17 3.42
C ALA A 191 26.50 -9.50 2.45
N SER A 192 26.78 -10.14 1.31
CA SER A 192 27.71 -9.61 0.29
C SER A 192 26.99 -8.78 -0.76
N ILE A 193 25.77 -9.16 -1.15
CA ILE A 193 24.97 -8.47 -2.17
C ILE A 193 24.35 -7.18 -1.62
N GLY A 194 23.96 -7.18 -0.35
CA GLY A 194 23.25 -6.09 0.29
C GLY A 194 21.74 -6.12 0.06
N ASN A 195 21.06 -5.18 0.72
CA ASN A 195 19.59 -5.12 0.74
C ASN A 195 19.01 -4.16 -0.31
N SER A 196 19.87 -3.46 -1.06
CA SER A 196 19.51 -2.47 -2.08
C SER A 196 19.62 -3.07 -3.49
N SER A 197 19.32 -4.35 -3.64
CA SER A 197 19.35 -5.04 -4.93
C SER A 197 18.26 -6.10 -5.00
N ILE A 198 17.72 -6.27 -6.19
CA ILE A 198 16.75 -7.30 -6.54
C ILE A 198 17.50 -8.38 -7.33
N LEU A 199 17.32 -9.65 -6.95
CA LEU A 199 17.85 -10.77 -7.71
C LEU A 199 16.78 -11.26 -8.67
N VAL A 200 16.94 -10.98 -9.97
CA VAL A 200 16.00 -11.42 -11.01
C VAL A 200 16.47 -12.77 -11.56
N ASN A 201 15.61 -13.78 -11.59
CA ASN A 201 15.97 -15.12 -12.06
C ASN A 201 16.11 -15.16 -13.60
N TYR A 202 17.28 -15.55 -14.09
CA TYR A 202 17.58 -15.79 -15.51
C TYR A 202 17.73 -17.29 -15.83
N GLY A 203 17.61 -18.15 -14.83
CA GLY A 203 17.59 -19.60 -15.00
C GLY A 203 17.82 -20.32 -13.69
N ARG A 204 16.86 -21.16 -13.30
CA ARG A 204 16.98 -22.09 -12.15
C ARG A 204 16.92 -23.52 -12.68
N LEU A 205 18.08 -24.13 -12.89
CA LEU A 205 18.26 -25.37 -13.65
C LEU A 205 18.49 -26.57 -12.73
N THR A 206 17.78 -27.68 -13.00
CA THR A 206 18.01 -29.00 -12.39
C THR A 206 18.67 -29.93 -13.41
N SER A 207 19.70 -30.65 -12.99
CA SER A 207 20.50 -31.51 -13.86
C SER A 207 20.12 -32.98 -13.71
N GLY A 208 19.80 -33.62 -14.84
CA GLY A 208 19.50 -35.05 -14.88
C GLY A 208 18.07 -35.41 -14.48
N SER A 209 17.18 -34.42 -14.37
CA SER A 209 15.74 -34.57 -14.17
C SER A 209 14.95 -33.66 -15.11
N GLY A 210 13.65 -33.94 -15.29
CA GLY A 210 12.73 -32.99 -15.93
C GLY A 210 12.40 -31.79 -15.04
N GLN A 211 11.52 -30.90 -15.51
CA GLN A 211 11.01 -29.77 -14.73
C GLN A 211 10.19 -30.23 -13.52
N TRP A 212 10.34 -29.56 -12.38
CA TRP A 212 9.61 -29.86 -11.14
C TRP A 212 9.44 -28.61 -10.24
N GLY A 213 8.59 -28.73 -9.23
CA GLY A 213 8.27 -27.66 -8.28
C GLY A 213 6.84 -27.12 -8.43
N PRO A 214 6.48 -26.03 -7.72
CA PRO A 214 5.11 -25.52 -7.67
C PRO A 214 4.56 -25.15 -9.05
N GLY A 215 3.37 -25.66 -9.35
CA GLY A 215 2.74 -25.59 -10.67
C GLY A 215 2.99 -26.82 -11.56
N PHE A 216 4.08 -27.55 -11.33
CA PHE A 216 4.54 -28.65 -12.21
C PHE A 216 4.48 -30.03 -11.55
N SER A 217 4.90 -30.16 -10.29
CA SER A 217 4.93 -31.44 -9.56
C SER A 217 4.62 -31.25 -8.07
N ASN A 218 4.42 -32.38 -7.36
CA ASN A 218 4.16 -32.39 -5.92
C ASN A 218 5.46 -32.47 -5.07
N ASP A 219 6.61 -32.15 -5.68
CA ASP A 219 7.90 -32.12 -4.97
C ASP A 219 7.94 -30.88 -4.07
N THR A 220 8.39 -31.05 -2.83
CA THR A 220 8.38 -29.99 -1.82
C THR A 220 9.63 -29.13 -1.89
N ASP A 221 9.45 -27.80 -1.87
CA ASP A 221 10.49 -26.80 -1.63
C ASP A 221 9.94 -25.79 -0.62
N LEU A 222 10.68 -25.51 0.45
CA LEU A 222 10.25 -24.60 1.52
C LEU A 222 9.93 -23.19 0.99
N PHE A 223 10.65 -22.74 -0.03
CA PHE A 223 10.48 -21.41 -0.62
C PHE A 223 9.74 -21.45 -1.96
N PHE A 224 9.06 -22.56 -2.26
CA PHE A 224 8.21 -22.69 -3.44
C PHE A 224 8.90 -22.36 -4.78
N ARG A 225 10.20 -22.67 -4.88
CA ARG A 225 10.96 -22.48 -6.13
C ARG A 225 10.60 -23.58 -7.12
N SER A 226 10.58 -23.20 -8.40
CA SER A 226 10.45 -24.15 -9.51
C SER A 226 11.78 -24.29 -10.26
N TRP A 227 12.06 -25.50 -10.73
CA TRP A 227 13.32 -25.89 -11.35
C TRP A 227 13.06 -26.43 -12.75
N GLN A 228 13.73 -25.86 -13.76
CA GLN A 228 13.62 -26.27 -15.16
C GLN A 228 14.75 -27.24 -15.53
N SER A 229 14.49 -28.11 -16.51
CA SER A 229 15.52 -29.02 -17.02
C SER A 229 16.71 -28.23 -17.55
N ASP A 230 17.92 -28.63 -17.19
CA ASP A 230 19.16 -28.04 -17.70
C ASP A 230 19.42 -28.37 -19.18
N ALA A 231 18.61 -29.25 -19.78
CA ALA A 231 18.90 -29.86 -21.07
C ALA A 231 19.01 -28.89 -22.23
N ASP A 232 18.15 -27.87 -22.26
CA ASP A 232 18.06 -26.89 -23.34
C ASP A 232 19.10 -25.76 -23.19
N PHE A 233 19.81 -25.72 -22.05
CA PHE A 233 20.80 -24.69 -21.72
C PHE A 233 22.24 -25.17 -21.90
N ARG A 234 22.43 -26.47 -22.20
CA ARG A 234 23.75 -27.03 -22.47
C ARG A 234 24.19 -26.68 -23.89
N SER A 235 25.43 -26.22 -24.03
CA SER A 235 26.06 -25.97 -25.33
C SER A 235 26.17 -27.26 -26.15
N GLU A 236 26.15 -27.15 -27.48
CA GLU A 236 26.40 -28.26 -28.40
C GLU A 236 27.76 -28.94 -28.18
N ASN A 237 28.71 -28.20 -27.58
CA ASN A 237 30.04 -28.71 -27.19
C ASN A 237 29.99 -29.75 -26.05
N SER A 238 28.85 -29.87 -25.35
CA SER A 238 28.65 -30.85 -24.28
C SER A 238 28.48 -32.27 -24.84
N VAL A 239 29.60 -32.99 -25.00
CA VAL A 239 29.61 -34.35 -25.55
C VAL A 239 29.61 -35.42 -24.46
N GLY A 240 28.81 -36.47 -24.63
CA GLY A 240 28.86 -37.67 -23.79
C GLY A 240 28.11 -37.55 -22.46
N ILE A 241 27.09 -36.71 -22.39
CA ILE A 241 26.29 -36.49 -21.18
C ILE A 241 25.57 -37.76 -20.71
N LYS A 242 25.68 -38.06 -19.41
CA LYS A 242 24.98 -39.15 -18.72
C LYS A 242 24.32 -38.60 -17.46
N SER A 243 23.03 -38.86 -17.29
CA SER A 243 22.36 -38.63 -16.01
C SER A 243 22.70 -39.73 -15.00
N VAL A 244 22.88 -39.33 -13.74
CA VAL A 244 23.13 -40.20 -12.60
C VAL A 244 22.09 -39.88 -11.53
N SER A 245 21.62 -40.90 -10.83
CA SER A 245 20.66 -40.77 -9.74
C SER A 245 21.23 -41.34 -8.45
N ALA A 246 20.91 -40.69 -7.34
CA ALA A 246 21.35 -41.10 -6.02
C ALA A 246 20.74 -42.45 -5.65
N VAL A 247 21.59 -43.39 -5.20
CA VAL A 247 21.16 -44.70 -4.68
C VAL A 247 20.82 -44.67 -3.19
N LYS A 248 21.07 -43.54 -2.52
CA LYS A 248 20.84 -43.31 -1.08
C LYS A 248 20.41 -41.86 -0.88
N LYS A 249 19.79 -41.60 0.27
CA LYS A 249 19.40 -40.26 0.71
C LYS A 249 20.61 -39.31 0.70
N VAL A 250 20.43 -38.11 0.15
CA VAL A 250 21.47 -37.07 0.19
C VAL A 250 21.31 -36.28 1.49
N ILE A 251 22.38 -36.16 2.27
CA ILE A 251 22.39 -35.40 3.52
C ILE A 251 22.86 -33.96 3.29
N ASN A 252 22.79 -33.11 4.32
CA ASN A 252 23.14 -31.68 4.28
C ASN A 252 22.25 -30.81 3.38
N THR A 253 21.07 -31.30 3.00
CA THR A 253 20.03 -30.54 2.28
C THR A 253 19.17 -29.76 3.27
N ASP A 254 18.31 -28.86 2.78
CA ASP A 254 17.30 -28.16 3.59
C ASP A 254 17.90 -27.36 4.76
N ARG A 255 19.07 -26.75 4.53
CA ARG A 255 19.78 -25.95 5.53
C ARG A 255 19.58 -24.45 5.33
N SER A 256 19.49 -23.72 6.45
CA SER A 256 19.54 -22.26 6.44
C SER A 256 20.85 -21.76 5.79
N PRO A 257 20.80 -20.63 5.06
CA PRO A 257 19.63 -19.77 4.86
C PRO A 257 18.77 -20.13 3.65
N ASN A 258 19.24 -20.98 2.73
CA ASN A 258 18.61 -21.17 1.42
C ASN A 258 17.62 -22.33 1.33
N PHE A 259 17.68 -23.28 2.27
CA PHE A 259 16.82 -24.47 2.35
C PHE A 259 16.64 -25.17 1.00
N PHE A 260 17.74 -25.42 0.27
CA PHE A 260 17.67 -26.13 -1.01
C PHE A 260 17.17 -27.56 -0.83
N PRO A 261 16.17 -28.01 -1.61
CA PRO A 261 15.50 -29.29 -1.39
C PRO A 261 16.37 -30.49 -1.77
N GLU A 262 16.19 -31.61 -1.07
CA GLU A 262 16.91 -32.86 -1.38
C GLU A 262 16.76 -33.31 -2.84
N LYS A 263 15.57 -33.07 -3.42
CA LYS A 263 15.26 -33.43 -4.81
C LYS A 263 16.31 -32.92 -5.79
N LEU A 264 16.78 -31.68 -5.61
CA LEU A 264 17.80 -31.05 -6.46
C LEU A 264 19.09 -31.86 -6.51
N TYR A 265 19.50 -32.43 -5.38
CA TYR A 265 20.77 -33.17 -5.25
C TYR A 265 20.62 -34.68 -5.54
N SER A 266 19.40 -35.15 -5.75
CA SER A 266 19.11 -36.57 -6.02
C SER A 266 19.49 -37.00 -7.44
N THR A 267 19.63 -36.05 -8.36
CA THR A 267 20.05 -36.28 -9.74
C THR A 267 21.23 -35.39 -10.10
N ALA A 268 22.03 -35.85 -11.06
CA ALA A 268 23.14 -35.09 -11.60
C ALA A 268 23.42 -35.45 -13.05
N VAL A 269 24.16 -34.58 -13.74
CA VAL A 269 24.73 -34.83 -15.06
C VAL A 269 26.24 -35.01 -14.95
N VAL A 270 26.78 -35.98 -15.68
CA VAL A 270 28.22 -36.27 -15.81
C VAL A 270 28.62 -36.30 -17.28
N ALA A 271 29.72 -35.65 -17.65
CA ALA A 271 30.28 -35.73 -19.01
C ALA A 271 31.18 -36.98 -19.18
N LYS A 272 30.89 -37.87 -20.14
CA LYS A 272 31.72 -39.05 -20.41
C LYS A 272 32.95 -38.71 -21.27
N GLY A 273 34.09 -39.32 -20.94
CA GLY A 273 35.31 -39.27 -21.77
C GLY A 273 36.12 -37.97 -21.57
N LYS A 274 36.73 -37.44 -22.64
CA LYS A 274 37.43 -36.14 -22.64
C LYS A 274 36.47 -34.95 -22.88
N GLY A 275 35.16 -35.18 -22.89
CA GLY A 275 34.17 -34.12 -23.11
C GLY A 275 34.09 -33.16 -21.92
N GLY A 276 33.91 -31.87 -22.22
CA GLY A 276 33.56 -30.85 -21.23
C GLY A 276 32.03 -30.79 -21.04
N LEU A 277 31.59 -30.28 -19.90
CA LEU A 277 30.21 -29.87 -19.69
C LEU A 277 30.17 -28.35 -19.75
N GLU A 278 29.35 -27.80 -20.64
CA GLU A 278 29.27 -26.36 -20.90
C GLU A 278 27.81 -25.91 -20.97
N TYR A 279 27.52 -24.79 -20.30
CA TYR A 279 26.25 -24.08 -20.36
C TYR A 279 26.44 -22.72 -21.02
N GLU A 280 25.51 -22.34 -21.89
CA GLU A 280 25.45 -21.02 -22.52
C GLU A 280 24.14 -20.36 -22.08
N LEU A 281 24.24 -19.46 -21.10
CA LEU A 281 23.08 -18.80 -20.50
C LEU A 281 22.85 -17.45 -21.18
N GLN A 282 21.66 -17.23 -21.72
CA GLN A 282 21.28 -15.93 -22.28
C GLN A 282 21.05 -14.93 -21.15
N VAL A 283 21.67 -13.76 -21.27
CA VAL A 283 21.73 -12.72 -20.23
C VAL A 283 21.79 -11.34 -20.87
N ASP A 284 21.56 -10.31 -20.05
CA ASP A 284 21.71 -8.92 -20.45
C ASP A 284 23.13 -8.41 -20.20
N ALA A 285 23.63 -7.63 -21.16
CA ALA A 285 24.92 -6.99 -21.03
C ALA A 285 24.86 -5.84 -20.01
N LYS A 286 26.03 -5.47 -19.49
CA LYS A 286 26.31 -4.40 -18.51
C LYS A 286 25.64 -4.62 -17.15
N MET A 287 25.46 -5.88 -16.77
CA MET A 287 24.86 -6.28 -15.50
C MET A 287 25.80 -7.21 -14.72
N ASP A 288 25.56 -7.29 -13.42
CA ASP A 288 26.21 -8.25 -12.53
C ASP A 288 25.33 -9.50 -12.41
N TYR A 289 25.94 -10.69 -12.36
CA TYR A 289 25.23 -11.97 -12.25
C TYR A 289 25.72 -12.80 -11.07
N LEU A 290 24.80 -13.30 -10.26
CA LEU A 290 25.04 -14.27 -9.20
C LEU A 290 24.77 -15.68 -9.73
N LEU A 291 25.83 -16.47 -9.85
CA LEU A 291 25.76 -17.88 -10.20
C LEU A 291 25.79 -18.73 -8.94
N TRP A 292 24.86 -19.69 -8.82
CA TRP A 292 24.88 -20.75 -7.81
C TRP A 292 25.08 -22.09 -8.49
N PHE A 293 25.97 -22.90 -7.92
CA PHE A 293 26.29 -24.24 -8.40
C PHE A 293 25.98 -25.26 -7.32
N HIS A 294 25.21 -26.28 -7.68
CA HIS A 294 24.76 -27.32 -6.76
C HIS A 294 25.42 -28.65 -7.09
N PHE A 295 26.03 -29.26 -6.09
CA PHE A 295 26.77 -30.51 -6.21
C PHE A 295 26.36 -31.51 -5.14
N ALA A 296 26.40 -32.79 -5.49
CA ALA A 296 26.44 -33.89 -4.55
C ALA A 296 27.14 -35.07 -5.21
N GLU A 297 28.15 -35.65 -4.55
CA GLU A 297 28.83 -36.84 -5.11
C GLU A 297 27.95 -38.08 -4.87
N ILE A 298 27.07 -38.34 -5.83
CA ILE A 298 26.10 -39.44 -5.81
C ILE A 298 26.58 -40.68 -6.59
N ASP A 299 27.73 -40.59 -7.26
CA ASP A 299 28.34 -41.71 -7.98
C ASP A 299 29.17 -42.58 -7.01
N VAL A 300 28.70 -43.80 -6.78
CA VAL A 300 29.36 -44.78 -5.89
C VAL A 300 30.79 -45.12 -6.30
N SER A 301 31.18 -44.88 -7.55
CA SER A 301 32.56 -45.13 -8.02
C SER A 301 33.58 -44.13 -7.44
N VAL A 302 33.12 -42.94 -7.05
CA VAL A 302 33.91 -41.88 -6.42
C VAL A 302 33.76 -41.99 -4.90
N ASN A 303 34.73 -42.64 -4.26
CA ASN A 303 34.67 -43.02 -2.85
C ASN A 303 35.84 -42.49 -2.00
N ARG A 304 36.60 -41.53 -2.52
CA ARG A 304 37.67 -40.83 -1.81
C ARG A 304 37.98 -39.51 -2.51
N ALA A 305 38.54 -38.56 -1.77
CA ALA A 305 39.06 -37.31 -2.33
C ALA A 305 40.09 -37.58 -3.46
N GLY A 306 40.13 -36.68 -4.43
CA GLY A 306 41.03 -36.71 -5.58
C GLY A 306 40.60 -37.64 -6.72
N LYS A 307 39.48 -38.38 -6.58
CA LYS A 307 38.95 -39.22 -7.66
C LYS A 307 38.17 -38.45 -8.73
N ARG A 308 37.53 -37.35 -8.34
CA ARG A 308 36.84 -36.43 -9.22
C ARG A 308 37.27 -35.01 -8.87
N VAL A 309 37.97 -34.36 -9.79
CA VAL A 309 38.46 -32.99 -9.64
C VAL A 309 38.23 -32.28 -10.96
N PHE A 310 37.60 -31.12 -10.93
CA PHE A 310 37.36 -30.31 -12.12
C PHE A 310 37.40 -28.83 -11.77
N ASP A 311 37.74 -28.02 -12.77
CA ASP A 311 37.76 -26.57 -12.67
C ASP A 311 36.44 -26.01 -13.22
N ILE A 312 35.92 -24.97 -12.56
CA ILE A 312 34.81 -24.17 -13.07
C ILE A 312 35.42 -22.96 -13.75
N VAL A 313 35.08 -22.78 -15.02
CA VAL A 313 35.52 -21.66 -15.86
C VAL A 313 34.29 -20.87 -16.27
N VAL A 314 34.23 -19.60 -15.88
CA VAL A 314 33.13 -18.69 -16.23
C VAL A 314 33.68 -17.63 -17.17
N ASN A 315 33.15 -17.54 -18.39
CA ASN A 315 33.65 -16.65 -19.46
C ASN A 315 35.18 -16.69 -19.62
N GLU A 316 35.72 -17.89 -19.81
CA GLU A 316 37.17 -18.17 -19.97
C GLU A 316 38.04 -17.87 -18.73
N ILE A 317 37.45 -17.45 -17.61
CA ILE A 317 38.15 -17.23 -16.34
C ILE A 317 37.97 -18.46 -15.45
N ASN A 318 39.07 -19.11 -15.06
CA ASN A 318 39.03 -20.18 -14.06
C ASN A 318 38.76 -19.59 -12.67
N VAL A 319 37.57 -19.84 -12.13
CA VAL A 319 37.10 -19.23 -10.88
C VAL A 319 37.37 -20.09 -9.66
N THR A 320 37.29 -21.41 -9.79
CA THR A 320 37.52 -22.34 -8.67
C THR A 320 37.80 -23.76 -9.14
N ARG A 321 38.47 -24.54 -8.28
CA ARG A 321 38.69 -25.98 -8.44
C ARG A 321 37.85 -26.74 -7.42
N ILE A 322 37.03 -27.68 -7.89
CA ILE A 322 36.10 -28.45 -7.06
C ILE A 322 36.54 -29.91 -6.94
N ASP A 323 36.51 -30.41 -5.70
CA ASP A 323 36.52 -31.83 -5.35
C ASP A 323 35.41 -32.07 -4.31
N ILE A 324 34.24 -32.47 -4.80
CA ILE A 324 33.01 -32.58 -3.98
C ILE A 324 33.23 -33.55 -2.81
N TYR A 325 33.89 -34.69 -3.06
CA TYR A 325 34.12 -35.70 -2.02
C TYR A 325 35.05 -35.18 -0.92
N LYS A 326 36.04 -34.35 -1.28
CA LYS A 326 36.92 -33.72 -0.29
C LYS A 326 36.17 -32.74 0.61
N GLU A 327 35.25 -31.95 0.05
CA GLU A 327 34.53 -30.92 0.79
C GLU A 327 33.44 -31.50 1.71
N VAL A 328 32.64 -32.45 1.21
CA VAL A 328 31.45 -32.95 1.95
C VAL A 328 31.32 -34.47 2.01
N GLY A 329 32.21 -35.22 1.35
CA GLY A 329 32.09 -36.67 1.21
C GLY A 329 31.11 -37.09 0.12
N GLY A 330 30.68 -38.36 0.17
CA GLY A 330 29.67 -38.90 -0.74
C GLY A 330 28.25 -38.73 -0.21
N PHE A 331 27.29 -38.55 -1.11
CA PHE A 331 25.86 -38.39 -0.80
C PHE A 331 25.56 -37.24 0.18
N ALA A 332 26.30 -36.14 0.06
CA ALA A 332 26.07 -34.92 0.81
C ALA A 332 25.99 -33.73 -0.16
N ALA A 333 25.06 -32.81 0.08
CA ALA A 333 24.91 -31.58 -0.68
C ALA A 333 26.07 -30.62 -0.40
N TYR A 334 26.53 -29.98 -1.47
CA TYR A 334 27.53 -28.92 -1.47
C TYR A 334 27.11 -27.88 -2.50
N ASP A 335 26.96 -26.64 -2.07
CA ASP A 335 26.69 -25.50 -2.93
C ASP A 335 27.87 -24.52 -2.90
N TRP A 336 28.06 -23.82 -4.01
CA TRP A 336 29.08 -22.78 -4.14
C TRP A 336 28.57 -21.72 -5.12
N HIS A 337 28.87 -20.46 -4.85
CA HIS A 337 28.41 -19.35 -5.67
C HIS A 337 29.54 -18.42 -6.12
N TYR A 338 29.29 -17.71 -7.22
CA TYR A 338 30.23 -16.75 -7.81
C TYR A 338 29.48 -15.55 -8.39
N VAL A 339 30.01 -14.35 -8.19
CA VAL A 339 29.45 -13.14 -8.79
C VAL A 339 30.29 -12.72 -9.98
N VAL A 340 29.69 -12.76 -11.17
CA VAL A 340 30.23 -12.19 -12.40
C VAL A 340 29.93 -10.69 -12.37
N LYS A 341 30.97 -9.87 -12.50
CA LYS A 341 30.85 -8.41 -12.47
C LYS A 341 30.92 -7.80 -13.86
N ASN A 342 30.00 -6.86 -14.12
CA ASN A 342 29.95 -6.03 -15.32
C ASN A 342 30.13 -6.84 -16.61
N LEU A 343 29.24 -7.80 -16.83
CA LEU A 343 29.31 -8.66 -17.99
C LEU A 343 29.11 -7.85 -19.27
N SER A 344 30.03 -7.90 -20.23
CA SER A 344 29.92 -7.13 -21.49
C SER A 344 29.03 -7.81 -22.54
N ASP A 345 28.90 -9.12 -22.46
CA ASP A 345 28.31 -9.96 -23.49
C ASP A 345 26.90 -10.40 -23.11
N THR A 346 26.09 -10.81 -24.09
CA THR A 346 24.72 -11.31 -23.87
C THR A 346 24.65 -12.82 -23.63
N ILE A 347 25.81 -13.48 -23.60
CA ILE A 347 25.94 -14.91 -23.33
C ILE A 347 26.92 -15.08 -22.17
N LEU A 348 26.48 -15.80 -21.14
CA LEU A 348 27.29 -16.21 -20.01
C LEU A 348 27.65 -17.69 -20.17
N SER A 349 28.93 -17.96 -20.49
CA SER A 349 29.46 -19.31 -20.64
C SER A 349 29.96 -19.84 -19.30
N VAL A 350 29.48 -21.03 -18.92
CA VAL A 350 29.94 -21.77 -17.75
C VAL A 350 30.44 -23.14 -18.20
N LYS A 351 31.74 -23.36 -18.05
CA LYS A 351 32.43 -24.61 -18.43
C LYS A 351 32.94 -25.34 -17.20
N PHE A 352 32.70 -26.64 -17.17
CA PHE A 352 33.27 -27.57 -16.20
C PHE A 352 34.37 -28.38 -16.88
N VAL A 353 35.62 -28.07 -16.54
CA VAL A 353 36.81 -28.61 -17.19
C VAL A 353 37.40 -29.74 -16.35
N PRO A 354 37.45 -30.99 -16.85
CA PRO A 354 37.98 -32.12 -16.08
C PRO A 354 39.48 -31.98 -15.79
N VAL A 355 39.87 -32.20 -14.54
CA VAL A 355 41.27 -32.37 -14.11
C VAL A 355 41.56 -33.85 -13.82
N VAL A 356 40.69 -34.48 -13.03
CA VAL A 356 40.70 -35.93 -12.75
C VAL A 356 39.27 -36.44 -12.78
N GLY A 357 39.01 -37.50 -13.55
CA GLY A 357 37.65 -38.01 -13.74
C GLY A 357 36.76 -37.04 -14.52
N SER A 358 35.46 -37.30 -14.51
CA SER A 358 34.46 -36.51 -15.24
C SER A 358 33.82 -35.46 -14.33
N PRO A 359 33.47 -34.25 -14.79
CA PRO A 359 32.74 -33.29 -13.98
C PRO A 359 31.33 -33.79 -13.65
N LEU A 360 30.75 -33.30 -12.54
CA LEU A 360 29.40 -33.62 -12.08
C LEU A 360 28.72 -32.35 -11.60
N ILE A 361 27.45 -32.13 -11.96
CA ILE A 361 26.63 -31.02 -11.47
C ILE A 361 25.19 -31.50 -11.24
N CYS A 362 24.56 -31.02 -10.16
CA CYS A 362 23.16 -31.30 -9.79
C CYS A 362 22.22 -30.18 -10.23
N GLY A 363 22.67 -28.94 -10.25
CA GLY A 363 21.88 -27.80 -10.69
C GLY A 363 22.70 -26.52 -10.78
N VAL A 364 22.15 -25.53 -11.48
CA VAL A 364 22.75 -24.20 -11.66
C VAL A 364 21.66 -23.16 -11.53
N GLU A 365 21.90 -22.10 -10.76
CA GLU A 365 21.05 -20.91 -10.75
C GLU A 365 21.80 -19.70 -11.27
N ASN A 366 21.08 -18.81 -11.95
CA ASN A 366 21.61 -17.57 -12.50
C ASN A 366 20.66 -16.42 -12.17
N TYR A 367 21.14 -15.45 -11.40
CA TYR A 367 20.36 -14.26 -11.07
C TYR A 367 21.07 -12.99 -11.55
N ALA A 368 20.36 -12.12 -12.27
CA ALA A 368 20.82 -10.75 -12.46
C ALA A 368 20.70 -9.98 -11.14
N ILE A 369 21.75 -9.26 -10.76
CA ILE A 369 21.74 -8.37 -9.60
C ILE A 369 21.35 -6.98 -10.09
N VAL A 370 20.07 -6.63 -9.93
CA VAL A 370 19.50 -5.34 -10.33
C VAL A 370 19.57 -4.38 -9.15
N PRO A 371 20.31 -3.26 -9.23
CA PRO A 371 20.31 -2.24 -8.18
C PRO A 371 18.91 -1.68 -7.97
N ALA A 372 18.47 -1.54 -6.71
CA ALA A 372 17.17 -0.96 -6.41
C ALA A 372 17.17 0.55 -6.72
N ASP A 373 16.10 1.01 -7.37
CA ASP A 373 15.86 2.42 -7.65
C ASP A 373 15.63 3.21 -6.36
N LEU A 374 15.88 4.52 -6.41
CA LEU A 374 15.58 5.41 -5.30
C LEU A 374 14.06 5.50 -5.10
N LYS A 375 13.63 5.42 -3.84
CA LYS A 375 12.23 5.58 -3.44
C LYS A 375 11.90 7.00 -3.02
N THR A 376 10.62 7.37 -3.06
CA THR A 376 10.13 8.62 -2.47
C THR A 376 10.22 8.55 -0.95
N ILE A 377 10.57 9.66 -0.30
CA ILE A 377 10.62 9.69 1.18
C ILE A 377 9.23 9.38 1.79
N PRO A 378 9.14 8.58 2.88
CA PRO A 378 7.87 8.08 3.41
C PRO A 378 6.84 9.17 3.73
N ASP A 379 7.26 10.28 4.33
CA ASP A 379 6.38 11.41 4.67
C ASP A 379 5.68 11.99 3.43
N GLN A 380 6.39 12.05 2.30
CA GLN A 380 5.81 12.54 1.05
C GLN A 380 4.92 11.50 0.37
N VAL A 381 5.22 10.20 0.50
CA VAL A 381 4.31 9.14 0.06
C VAL A 381 2.96 9.25 0.78
N ILE A 382 2.98 9.49 2.10
CA ILE A 382 1.76 9.70 2.91
C ILE A 382 0.97 10.92 2.40
N ALA A 383 1.64 12.06 2.19
CA ALA A 383 0.99 13.26 1.66
C ALA A 383 0.40 13.04 0.27
N MET A 384 1.14 12.40 -0.64
CA MET A 384 0.68 12.13 -1.99
C MET A 384 -0.52 11.17 -2.01
N ARG A 385 -0.54 10.17 -1.12
CA ARG A 385 -1.69 9.27 -0.92
C ARG A 385 -2.92 10.05 -0.42
N SER A 386 -2.74 10.93 0.57
CA SER A 386 -3.82 11.80 1.08
C SER A 386 -4.34 12.79 0.02
N LEU A 387 -3.44 13.35 -0.81
CA LEU A 387 -3.80 14.22 -1.92
C LEU A 387 -4.56 13.47 -3.02
N LYS A 388 -4.15 12.25 -3.37
CA LYS A 388 -4.87 11.41 -4.34
C LYS A 388 -6.35 11.26 -3.93
N GLU A 389 -6.59 10.94 -2.67
CA GLU A 389 -7.93 10.73 -2.11
C GLU A 389 -8.72 12.03 -1.99
N SER A 390 -8.13 13.07 -1.41
CA SER A 390 -8.80 14.36 -1.14
C SER A 390 -9.13 15.15 -2.41
N LEU A 391 -8.27 15.08 -3.43
CA LEU A 391 -8.49 15.71 -4.75
C LEU A 391 -9.36 14.86 -5.68
N LYS A 392 -9.71 13.62 -5.27
CA LYS A 392 -10.44 12.63 -6.08
C LYS A 392 -9.80 12.45 -7.45
N VAL A 393 -8.48 12.24 -7.44
CA VAL A 393 -7.70 12.06 -8.66
C VAL A 393 -8.27 10.89 -9.45
N PRO A 394 -8.65 11.08 -10.72
CA PRO A 394 -9.25 10.02 -11.51
C PRO A 394 -8.20 8.96 -11.87
N ASP A 395 -8.62 7.69 -11.90
CA ASP A 395 -7.72 6.54 -12.15
C ASP A 395 -6.89 6.68 -13.43
N ARG A 396 -7.42 7.36 -14.46
CA ARG A 396 -6.74 7.65 -15.73
C ARG A 396 -5.38 8.36 -15.58
N MET A 397 -5.13 9.05 -14.46
CA MET A 397 -3.85 9.71 -14.18
C MET A 397 -2.76 8.76 -13.67
N GLY A 398 -3.11 7.52 -13.31
CA GLY A 398 -2.13 6.50 -12.92
C GLY A 398 -1.36 6.82 -11.62
N TRP A 399 -1.96 7.55 -10.69
CA TRP A 399 -1.37 7.83 -9.37
C TRP A 399 -1.39 6.57 -8.48
N ASN A 400 -0.60 5.54 -8.80
CA ASN A 400 -0.54 4.26 -8.11
C ASN A 400 0.91 3.92 -7.71
N GLY A 401 1.15 3.17 -6.62
CA GLY A 401 2.49 2.85 -6.12
C GLY A 401 3.32 4.09 -5.70
N ASP A 402 4.64 4.01 -5.80
CA ASP A 402 5.54 5.13 -5.44
C ASP A 402 5.34 6.36 -6.38
N PRO A 403 5.24 7.60 -5.84
CA PRO A 403 5.03 8.82 -6.65
C PRO A 403 6.17 9.23 -7.58
N CYS A 404 7.41 8.85 -7.26
CA CYS A 404 8.61 9.28 -7.98
C CYS A 404 9.41 8.13 -8.60
N ALA A 405 9.10 6.86 -8.29
CA ALA A 405 9.74 5.69 -8.87
C ALA A 405 8.88 5.00 -9.94
N PRO A 406 9.47 4.52 -11.07
CA PRO A 406 10.91 4.44 -11.34
C PRO A 406 11.53 5.79 -11.71
N THR A 407 12.84 5.90 -11.56
CA THR A 407 13.58 7.16 -11.82
C THR A 407 13.75 7.49 -13.30
N SER A 408 13.49 6.54 -14.19
CA SER A 408 13.74 6.64 -15.62
C SER A 408 12.75 7.52 -16.38
N TRP A 409 11.57 7.80 -15.81
CA TRP A 409 10.52 8.65 -16.42
C TRP A 409 9.50 9.12 -15.37
N ASP A 410 8.61 10.05 -15.75
CA ASP A 410 7.62 10.66 -14.82
C ASP A 410 6.60 9.62 -14.31
N ALA A 411 6.83 9.07 -13.12
CA ALA A 411 6.06 7.97 -12.55
C ALA A 411 4.57 8.31 -12.34
N TRP A 412 4.26 9.50 -11.81
CA TRP A 412 2.89 9.99 -11.63
C TRP A 412 2.65 11.21 -12.53
N GLU A 413 1.53 11.21 -13.26
CA GLU A 413 1.19 12.30 -14.17
C GLU A 413 1.02 13.63 -13.40
N GLY A 414 1.70 14.67 -13.86
CA GLY A 414 1.67 16.00 -13.23
C GLY A 414 2.53 16.13 -11.98
N VAL A 415 3.33 15.12 -11.60
CA VAL A 415 4.24 15.18 -10.45
C VAL A 415 5.69 15.20 -10.94
N THR A 416 6.46 16.19 -10.48
CA THR A 416 7.89 16.28 -10.78
C THR A 416 8.71 16.06 -9.52
N CYS A 417 9.64 15.11 -9.59
CA CYS A 417 10.53 14.75 -8.49
C CYS A 417 11.99 15.08 -8.78
N HIS A 418 12.78 15.22 -7.73
CA HIS A 418 14.24 15.30 -7.81
C HIS A 418 14.87 14.52 -6.66
N THR A 419 16.17 14.24 -6.78
CA THR A 419 16.94 13.65 -5.70
C THR A 419 17.12 14.64 -4.55
N ASN A 420 17.05 14.15 -3.31
CA ASN A 420 17.33 14.98 -2.15
C ASN A 420 18.81 15.43 -2.12
N LYS A 421 19.16 16.39 -1.25
CA LYS A 421 20.54 16.92 -1.14
C LYS A 421 21.61 15.87 -0.78
N GLY A 422 21.20 14.69 -0.31
CA GLY A 422 22.09 13.56 0.00
C GLY A 422 22.06 12.44 -1.04
N GLU A 423 21.35 12.65 -2.17
CA GLU A 423 21.13 11.68 -3.25
C GLU A 423 20.64 10.29 -2.80
N SER A 424 19.99 10.23 -1.63
CA SER A 424 19.62 8.97 -0.97
C SER A 424 18.15 8.60 -1.14
N ALA A 425 17.32 9.53 -1.61
CA ALA A 425 15.88 9.36 -1.80
C ALA A 425 15.32 10.43 -2.73
N LEU A 426 14.12 10.20 -3.26
CA LEU A 426 13.39 11.12 -4.11
C LEU A 426 12.44 12.00 -3.29
N VAL A 427 12.27 13.23 -3.75
CA VAL A 427 11.34 14.21 -3.19
C VAL A 427 10.53 14.87 -4.29
N VAL A 428 9.25 15.09 -4.01
CA VAL A 428 8.29 15.83 -4.82
C VAL A 428 8.60 17.32 -4.76
N SER A 429 8.59 17.95 -5.92
CA SER A 429 8.99 19.35 -6.08
C SER A 429 7.96 20.20 -6.81
N GLN A 430 7.22 19.58 -7.72
CA GLN A 430 6.16 20.26 -8.45
C GLN A 430 4.97 19.32 -8.56
N ILE A 431 3.77 19.90 -8.38
CA ILE A 431 2.51 19.24 -8.67
C ILE A 431 1.75 20.18 -9.61
N ASP A 432 1.49 19.73 -10.83
CA ASP A 432 0.70 20.44 -11.83
C ASP A 432 -0.50 19.59 -12.26
N LEU A 433 -1.66 19.97 -11.72
CA LEU A 433 -2.96 19.38 -12.04
C LEU A 433 -3.94 20.46 -12.47
N GLY A 434 -3.45 21.52 -13.13
CA GLY A 434 -4.30 22.56 -13.70
C GLY A 434 -5.28 22.00 -14.73
N SER A 435 -6.54 22.46 -14.71
CA SER A 435 -7.57 22.11 -15.70
C SER A 435 -7.90 20.62 -15.81
N GLN A 436 -7.83 19.87 -14.70
CA GLN A 436 -8.03 18.42 -14.69
C GLN A 436 -9.46 17.97 -14.33
N GLY A 437 -10.35 18.92 -14.04
CA GLY A 437 -11.72 18.63 -13.61
C GLY A 437 -11.81 18.03 -12.21
N LEU A 438 -10.79 18.25 -11.38
CA LEU A 438 -10.70 17.72 -10.02
C LEU A 438 -11.80 18.28 -9.11
N LYS A 439 -12.17 17.49 -8.11
CA LYS A 439 -13.24 17.76 -7.14
C LYS A 439 -12.75 17.37 -5.76
N GLY A 440 -13.10 18.14 -4.74
CA GLY A 440 -12.69 17.84 -3.37
C GLY A 440 -11.98 19.04 -2.74
N TYR A 441 -10.92 18.78 -1.99
CA TYR A 441 -10.19 19.81 -1.22
C TYR A 441 -8.71 19.44 -1.10
N ILE A 442 -7.89 20.40 -0.66
CA ILE A 442 -6.47 20.16 -0.37
C ILE A 442 -6.37 19.69 1.09
N SER A 443 -5.81 18.52 1.32
CA SER A 443 -5.65 17.99 2.69
C SER A 443 -4.51 18.68 3.46
N GLU A 444 -4.54 18.62 4.80
CA GLU A 444 -3.51 19.22 5.67
C GLU A 444 -2.16 18.47 5.60
N GLU A 445 -2.17 17.20 5.18
CA GLU A 445 -0.96 16.39 4.97
C GLU A 445 -0.06 16.95 3.86
N ILE A 446 -0.54 17.90 3.04
CA ILE A 446 0.32 18.65 2.11
C ILE A 446 1.53 19.26 2.82
N SER A 447 1.41 19.56 4.13
CA SER A 447 2.51 20.01 4.99
C SER A 447 3.74 19.11 5.00
N LEU A 448 3.61 17.80 4.71
CA LEU A 448 4.72 16.85 4.66
C LEU A 448 5.53 16.95 3.36
N LEU A 449 5.00 17.62 2.32
CA LEU A 449 5.72 17.92 1.07
C LEU A 449 6.78 19.02 1.22
N SER A 450 7.68 18.89 2.21
CA SER A 450 8.63 19.93 2.63
C SER A 450 9.59 20.45 1.56
N ASN A 451 9.62 19.81 0.38
CA ASN A 451 10.42 20.18 -0.79
C ASN A 451 9.59 20.75 -1.95
N LEU A 452 8.27 20.92 -1.78
CA LEU A 452 7.38 21.42 -2.82
C LEU A 452 7.72 22.88 -3.15
N VAL A 453 8.03 23.14 -4.42
CA VAL A 453 8.41 24.46 -4.95
C VAL A 453 7.26 25.07 -5.75
N SER A 454 6.49 24.24 -6.46
CA SER A 454 5.40 24.68 -7.33
C SER A 454 4.16 23.83 -7.11
N LEU A 455 3.02 24.46 -6.87
CA LEU A 455 1.71 23.82 -6.83
C LEU A 455 0.76 24.56 -7.78
N ASN A 456 0.29 23.87 -8.81
CA ASN A 456 -0.75 24.33 -9.71
C ASN A 456 -1.96 23.39 -9.63
N LEU A 457 -3.06 23.88 -9.08
CA LEU A 457 -4.36 23.20 -9.05
C LEU A 457 -5.44 24.08 -9.71
N SER A 458 -5.04 25.03 -10.54
CA SER A 458 -5.92 26.02 -11.15
C SER A 458 -7.00 25.41 -12.04
N SER A 459 -8.09 26.16 -12.25
CA SER A 459 -9.15 25.80 -13.20
C SER A 459 -9.76 24.41 -12.93
N ASN A 460 -9.99 24.09 -11.66
CA ASN A 460 -10.66 22.87 -11.22
C ASN A 460 -11.99 23.22 -10.51
N THR A 461 -12.61 22.24 -9.85
CA THR A 461 -13.80 22.44 -9.03
C THR A 461 -13.55 22.12 -7.55
N LEU A 462 -12.31 22.36 -7.11
CA LEU A 462 -11.88 22.17 -5.72
C LEU A 462 -12.52 23.22 -4.82
N GLY A 463 -12.84 22.85 -3.59
CA GLY A 463 -13.40 23.74 -2.59
C GLY A 463 -12.86 23.45 -1.20
N GLY A 464 -13.59 23.87 -0.17
CA GLY A 464 -13.11 23.82 1.21
C GLY A 464 -12.16 24.98 1.53
N THR A 465 -11.63 24.97 2.74
CA THR A 465 -10.67 25.98 3.21
C THR A 465 -9.26 25.65 2.77
N LEU A 466 -8.42 26.67 2.59
CA LEU A 466 -7.00 26.47 2.35
C LEU A 466 -6.33 25.93 3.63
N PRO A 467 -5.62 24.77 3.56
CA PRO A 467 -5.02 24.18 4.74
C PRO A 467 -3.86 25.02 5.28
N LEU A 468 -3.68 25.00 6.61
CA LEU A 468 -2.53 25.68 7.24
C LEU A 468 -1.21 25.10 6.73
N GLY A 469 -1.19 23.80 6.44
CA GLY A 469 -0.04 23.09 5.89
C GLY A 469 0.47 23.58 4.53
N LEU A 470 -0.31 24.39 3.80
CA LEU A 470 0.06 24.91 2.47
C LEU A 470 1.22 25.91 2.52
N GLY A 471 1.44 26.56 3.67
CA GLY A 471 2.46 27.58 3.91
C GLY A 471 3.89 27.05 4.06
N GLN A 472 4.34 26.19 3.15
CA GLN A 472 5.68 25.58 3.23
C GLN A 472 6.78 26.56 2.84
N LYS A 473 7.91 26.52 3.55
CA LYS A 473 9.05 27.44 3.32
C LYS A 473 9.68 27.29 1.93
N SER A 474 9.56 26.11 1.32
CA SER A 474 10.07 25.81 -0.02
C SER A 474 9.19 26.34 -1.14
N LEU A 475 7.91 26.62 -0.88
CA LEU A 475 6.93 26.96 -1.91
C LEU A 475 7.22 28.35 -2.49
N VAL A 476 7.33 28.40 -3.82
CA VAL A 476 7.64 29.62 -4.59
C VAL A 476 6.48 29.99 -5.51
N LYS A 477 5.81 29.00 -6.10
CA LYS A 477 4.68 29.22 -7.01
C LYS A 477 3.45 28.50 -6.49
N LEU A 478 2.37 29.25 -6.31
CA LEU A 478 1.07 28.72 -5.91
C LEU A 478 0.01 29.27 -6.86
N ASP A 479 -0.64 28.38 -7.61
CA ASP A 479 -1.77 28.70 -8.45
C ASP A 479 -2.97 27.83 -8.08
N LEU A 480 -3.94 28.45 -7.42
CA LEU A 480 -5.22 27.87 -7.04
C LEU A 480 -6.39 28.61 -7.71
N SER A 481 -6.10 29.40 -8.74
CA SER A 481 -7.07 30.26 -9.40
C SER A 481 -8.22 29.47 -10.03
N SER A 482 -9.37 30.12 -10.22
CA SER A 482 -10.56 29.51 -10.86
C SER A 482 -11.00 28.20 -10.19
N ASN A 483 -11.26 28.24 -8.89
CA ASN A 483 -11.77 27.12 -8.09
C ASN A 483 -12.96 27.61 -7.21
N LYS A 484 -13.32 26.86 -6.18
CA LYS A 484 -14.39 27.14 -5.22
C LYS A 484 -13.88 27.17 -3.78
N PHE A 485 -12.60 27.50 -3.57
CA PHE A 485 -12.04 27.60 -2.23
C PHE A 485 -12.73 28.72 -1.44
N SER A 486 -12.93 28.51 -0.15
CA SER A 486 -13.61 29.44 0.75
C SER A 486 -12.85 29.64 2.07
N GLY A 487 -13.34 30.55 2.92
CA GLY A 487 -12.66 30.92 4.16
C GLY A 487 -11.49 31.88 3.94
N SER A 488 -10.69 32.08 5.00
CA SER A 488 -9.58 33.02 4.99
C SER A 488 -8.31 32.48 4.35
N ILE A 489 -7.51 33.37 3.78
CA ILE A 489 -6.14 33.05 3.38
C ILE A 489 -5.32 32.79 4.66
N PRO A 490 -4.74 31.59 4.85
CA PRO A 490 -4.07 31.23 6.09
C PRO A 490 -2.78 32.04 6.27
N GLU A 491 -2.54 32.48 7.51
CA GLU A 491 -1.31 33.22 7.87
C GLU A 491 -0.05 32.40 7.60
N SER A 492 -0.12 31.07 7.56
CA SER A 492 1.04 30.23 7.24
C SER A 492 1.65 30.51 5.87
N LEU A 493 0.88 30.98 4.89
CA LEU A 493 1.39 31.37 3.56
C LEU A 493 2.37 32.56 3.63
N THR A 494 2.33 33.37 4.70
CA THR A 494 3.32 34.44 4.95
C THR A 494 4.72 33.88 5.22
N SER A 495 4.83 32.63 5.67
CA SER A 495 6.11 31.98 6.00
C SER A 495 6.80 31.34 4.80
N SER A 496 6.13 31.32 3.64
CA SER A 496 6.65 30.79 2.38
C SER A 496 7.47 31.82 1.60
N LYS A 497 8.36 31.36 0.73
CA LYS A 497 9.15 32.23 -0.17
C LYS A 497 8.42 32.46 -1.50
N LEU A 498 7.12 32.75 -1.41
CA LEU A 498 6.25 32.86 -2.58
C LEU A 498 6.67 34.03 -3.47
N GLN A 499 6.70 33.78 -4.78
CA GLN A 499 6.93 34.77 -5.83
C GLN A 499 5.74 34.87 -6.78
N LEU A 500 4.95 33.79 -6.91
CA LEU A 500 3.72 33.77 -7.70
C LEU A 500 2.60 33.22 -6.83
N VAL A 501 1.54 34.01 -6.65
CA VAL A 501 0.35 33.64 -5.87
C VAL A 501 -0.90 34.01 -6.65
N LEU A 502 -1.52 33.03 -7.30
CA LEU A 502 -2.76 33.21 -8.05
C LEU A 502 -3.89 32.53 -7.27
N LEU A 503 -4.73 33.33 -6.62
CA LEU A 503 -5.90 32.88 -5.87
C LEU A 503 -7.20 33.46 -6.42
N ASN A 504 -7.14 34.11 -7.60
CA ASN A 504 -8.28 34.76 -8.21
C ASN A 504 -9.41 33.79 -8.55
N ASP A 505 -10.62 34.33 -8.67
CA ASP A 505 -11.83 33.59 -9.05
C ASP A 505 -12.11 32.40 -8.13
N ASN A 506 -12.12 32.68 -6.82
CA ASN A 506 -12.54 31.76 -5.76
C ASN A 506 -13.64 32.41 -4.88
N SER A 507 -13.98 31.78 -3.76
CA SER A 507 -14.93 32.29 -2.75
C SER A 507 -14.23 32.60 -1.42
N LEU A 508 -12.96 33.03 -1.47
CA LEU A 508 -12.18 33.39 -0.28
C LEU A 508 -12.73 34.66 0.37
N GLU A 509 -12.59 34.74 1.70
CA GLU A 509 -13.15 35.82 2.50
C GLU A 509 -12.24 36.25 3.67
N GLY A 510 -12.48 37.44 4.20
CA GLY A 510 -11.71 37.98 5.34
C GLY A 510 -10.53 38.86 4.93
N GLN A 511 -9.74 39.25 5.92
CA GLN A 511 -8.60 40.14 5.72
C GLN A 511 -7.43 39.39 5.06
N VAL A 512 -6.84 39.97 4.03
CA VAL A 512 -5.62 39.45 3.41
C VAL A 512 -4.42 39.74 4.33
N PRO A 513 -3.60 38.71 4.68
CA PRO A 513 -2.37 38.93 5.44
C PRO A 513 -1.40 39.91 4.75
N GLU A 514 -0.82 40.83 5.51
CA GLU A 514 -0.03 41.95 4.98
C GLU A 514 1.20 41.48 4.20
N GLU A 515 1.87 40.43 4.69
CA GLU A 515 3.06 39.87 4.09
C GLU A 515 2.77 39.20 2.74
N ILE A 516 1.56 38.67 2.53
CA ILE A 516 1.18 38.04 1.25
C ILE A 516 1.05 39.09 0.15
N TYR A 517 0.45 40.25 0.45
CA TYR A 517 0.39 41.34 -0.52
C TYR A 517 1.76 41.97 -0.80
N SER A 518 2.67 41.97 0.19
CA SER A 518 4.03 42.50 0.02
C SER A 518 4.84 41.80 -1.09
N ILE A 519 4.46 40.57 -1.48
CA ILE A 519 5.07 39.83 -2.59
C ILE A 519 5.06 40.65 -3.88
N GLY A 520 3.95 41.33 -4.18
CA GLY A 520 3.82 42.18 -5.37
C GLY A 520 4.77 43.39 -5.35
N VAL A 521 5.12 43.88 -4.16
CA VAL A 521 6.06 44.99 -3.97
C VAL A 521 7.50 44.54 -4.14
N HIS A 522 7.80 43.26 -3.85
CA HIS A 522 9.13 42.67 -3.96
C HIS A 522 9.42 42.04 -5.33
N GLY A 523 8.62 42.35 -6.36
CA GLY A 523 8.82 41.88 -7.74
C GLY A 523 8.18 40.52 -8.05
N GLY A 524 7.39 39.97 -7.14
CA GLY A 524 6.52 38.83 -7.40
C GLY A 524 5.19 39.24 -8.05
N ALA A 525 4.36 38.25 -8.39
CA ALA A 525 3.03 38.44 -8.95
C ALA A 525 1.97 37.85 -8.00
N ILE A 526 0.96 38.66 -7.69
CA ILE A 526 -0.18 38.25 -6.86
C ILE A 526 -1.49 38.67 -7.52
N ASP A 527 -2.43 37.73 -7.63
CA ASP A 527 -3.79 38.00 -8.09
C ASP A 527 -4.81 37.41 -7.11
N LEU A 528 -5.64 38.30 -6.55
CA LEU A 528 -6.70 37.98 -5.60
C LEU A 528 -8.09 38.36 -6.15
N SER A 529 -8.17 38.79 -7.41
CA SER A 529 -9.40 39.28 -8.03
C SER A 529 -10.50 38.21 -8.07
N GLY A 530 -11.75 38.61 -8.24
CA GLY A 530 -12.88 37.65 -8.27
C GLY A 530 -13.30 37.09 -6.90
N ASN A 531 -12.54 37.30 -5.82
CA ASN A 531 -12.92 36.94 -4.46
C ASN A 531 -13.69 38.07 -3.74
N LYS A 532 -15.03 38.05 -3.80
CA LYS A 532 -15.87 39.14 -3.27
C LYS A 532 -15.79 39.35 -1.75
N GLY A 533 -15.35 38.34 -1.00
CA GLY A 533 -15.28 38.39 0.47
C GLY A 533 -13.95 38.90 1.02
N LEU A 534 -12.91 39.04 0.19
CA LEU A 534 -11.59 39.49 0.63
C LEU A 534 -11.53 41.01 0.79
N CYS A 535 -10.72 41.48 1.74
CA CYS A 535 -10.56 42.90 2.04
C CYS A 535 -9.16 43.23 2.61
N GLY A 536 -8.83 44.53 2.68
CA GLY A 536 -7.67 45.02 3.46
C GLY A 536 -6.37 45.24 2.70
N VAL A 537 -6.37 45.19 1.37
CA VAL A 537 -5.22 45.52 0.51
C VAL A 537 -5.62 46.52 -0.58
N PRO A 538 -4.70 47.30 -1.17
CA PRO A 538 -5.04 48.37 -2.12
C PRO A 538 -5.87 47.95 -3.34
N SER A 539 -5.81 46.68 -3.75
CA SER A 539 -6.59 46.13 -4.86
C SER A 539 -7.99 45.64 -4.47
N LEU A 540 -8.35 45.68 -3.18
CA LEU A 540 -9.59 45.16 -2.61
C LEU A 540 -10.28 46.23 -1.74
N PRO A 541 -11.58 46.09 -1.43
CA PRO A 541 -12.27 47.01 -0.53
C PRO A 541 -11.66 46.99 0.88
N ASP A 542 -11.83 48.10 1.60
CA ASP A 542 -11.48 48.18 3.01
C ASP A 542 -12.28 47.15 3.82
N CYS A 543 -11.61 46.51 4.79
CA CYS A 543 -12.29 45.56 5.64
C CYS A 543 -13.39 46.24 6.48
N PRO A 544 -14.58 45.64 6.61
CA PRO A 544 -15.60 46.14 7.52
C PRO A 544 -15.05 46.31 8.94
N LEU A 545 -15.50 47.36 9.63
CA LEU A 545 -15.14 47.77 11.00
C LEU A 545 -15.10 46.66 12.07
N PHE A 546 -15.65 45.48 11.76
CA PHE A 546 -15.82 44.31 12.61
C PHE A 546 -14.61 43.33 12.64
N TRP A 547 -13.56 43.55 11.84
CA TRP A 547 -12.46 42.57 11.69
C TRP A 547 -11.09 42.97 12.27
N LYS A 548 -10.98 44.11 12.97
CA LYS A 548 -9.74 44.44 13.70
C LYS A 548 -9.55 43.48 14.90
N ASN A 549 -8.62 42.53 14.77
CA ASN A 549 -8.06 41.65 15.80
C ASN A 549 -8.93 40.49 16.30
N GLY A 550 -9.71 39.83 15.42
CA GLY A 550 -10.36 38.56 15.75
C GLY A 550 -11.43 38.61 16.86
N GLY A 551 -11.95 39.80 17.17
CA GLY A 551 -12.99 39.99 18.18
C GLY A 551 -13.74 41.31 18.04
N LEU A 552 -14.90 41.40 18.70
CA LEU A 552 -15.76 42.59 18.61
C LEU A 552 -15.06 43.83 19.21
N SER A 553 -14.78 44.82 18.35
CA SER A 553 -14.27 46.15 18.73
C SER A 553 -15.09 46.78 19.88
N LYS A 554 -14.46 47.60 20.74
CA LYS A 554 -15.17 48.34 21.80
C LYS A 554 -16.38 49.10 21.26
N ASN A 555 -16.27 49.68 20.07
CA ASN A 555 -17.37 50.41 19.44
C ASN A 555 -18.45 49.47 18.89
N GLY A 556 -18.09 48.28 18.40
CA GLY A 556 -19.03 47.24 18.00
C GLY A 556 -19.82 46.68 19.19
N LYS A 557 -19.15 46.47 20.34
CA LYS A 557 -19.80 46.09 21.62
C LYS A 557 -20.82 47.15 22.07
N ILE A 558 -20.46 48.42 21.95
CA ILE A 558 -21.34 49.55 22.27
C ILE A 558 -22.52 49.61 21.30
N ALA A 559 -22.29 49.44 19.98
CA ALA A 559 -23.35 49.49 18.97
C ALA A 559 -24.38 48.35 19.14
N ILE A 560 -23.93 47.13 19.42
CA ILE A 560 -24.82 46.00 19.72
C ILE A 560 -25.58 46.25 21.03
N GLY A 561 -24.90 46.76 22.06
CA GLY A 561 -25.53 47.15 23.32
C GLY A 561 -26.64 48.20 23.14
N ILE A 562 -26.39 49.24 22.33
CA ILE A 562 -27.38 50.28 22.01
C ILE A 562 -28.55 49.70 21.21
N SER A 563 -28.28 48.84 20.23
CA SER A 563 -29.33 48.20 19.42
C SER A 563 -30.24 47.29 20.27
N CYS A 564 -29.65 46.48 21.16
CA CYS A 564 -30.41 45.69 22.12
C CYS A 564 -31.23 46.57 23.09
N LEU A 565 -30.67 47.69 23.55
CA LEU A 565 -31.38 48.62 24.42
C LEU A 565 -32.59 49.24 23.69
N ILE A 566 -32.42 49.67 22.44
CA ILE A 566 -33.51 50.21 21.60
C ILE A 566 -34.58 49.15 21.39
N PHE A 567 -34.20 47.91 21.09
CA PHE A 567 -35.15 46.81 20.92
C PHE A 567 -35.95 46.54 22.20
N VAL A 568 -35.29 46.48 23.36
CA VAL A 568 -35.97 46.32 24.67
C VAL A 568 -36.89 47.50 24.96
N CYS A 569 -36.47 48.73 24.66
CA CYS A 569 -37.30 49.92 24.79
C CYS A 569 -38.54 49.83 23.90
N LEU A 570 -38.40 49.45 22.62
CA LEU A 570 -39.52 49.26 21.70
C LEU A 570 -40.46 48.14 22.18
N LEU A 571 -39.93 47.04 22.70
CA LEU A 571 -40.71 45.93 23.26
C LEU A 571 -41.49 46.37 24.51
N SER A 572 -40.86 47.16 25.38
CA SER A 572 -41.53 47.75 26.55
C SER A 572 -42.60 48.77 26.16
N LEU A 573 -42.38 49.54 25.08
CA LEU A 573 -43.34 50.48 24.52
C LEU A 573 -44.53 49.75 23.88
N LEU A 574 -44.28 48.63 23.20
CA LEU A 574 -45.32 47.72 22.68
C LEU A 574 -46.14 47.10 23.81
N ILE A 575 -45.50 46.62 24.88
CA ILE A 575 -46.18 46.12 26.08
C ILE A 575 -47.01 47.23 26.72
N TYR A 576 -46.45 48.44 26.87
CA TYR A 576 -47.15 49.61 27.40
C TYR A 576 -48.37 49.99 26.54
N ILE A 577 -48.23 50.00 25.21
CA ILE A 577 -49.33 50.24 24.27
C ILE A 577 -50.37 49.11 24.35
N CYS A 578 -49.97 47.85 24.47
CA CYS A 578 -50.87 46.72 24.67
C CYS A 578 -51.63 46.82 26.00
N CYS A 579 -50.98 47.22 27.09
CA CYS A 579 -51.60 47.45 28.39
C CYS A 579 -52.59 48.62 28.35
N ILE A 580 -52.29 49.71 27.63
CA ILE A 580 -53.19 50.86 27.50
C ILE A 580 -54.32 50.60 26.50
N ARG A 581 -54.08 49.87 25.40
CA ARG A 581 -55.15 49.43 24.49
C ARG A 581 -56.09 48.42 25.14
N ARG A 582 -55.62 47.66 26.13
CA ARG A 582 -56.46 46.80 26.96
C ARG A 582 -57.20 47.56 28.07
N GLY A 583 -56.80 48.80 28.36
CA GLY A 583 -57.41 49.69 29.37
C GLY A 583 -58.38 50.74 28.82
N ARG A 584 -58.90 50.57 27.60
CA ARG A 584 -59.87 51.48 26.96
C ARG A 584 -61.05 50.75 26.30
N ASN A 585 -61.52 49.67 26.94
CA ASN A 585 -62.91 49.26 26.82
C ASN A 585 -63.52 49.36 28.23
N ASP A 586 -64.45 50.30 28.36
CA ASP A 586 -65.13 50.63 29.60
C ASP A 586 -65.88 49.42 30.17
N TYR A 587 -65.81 49.34 31.50
CA TYR A 587 -66.61 48.47 32.34
C TYR A 587 -68.02 49.06 32.45
N ASP A 588 -68.97 48.53 31.68
CA ASP A 588 -70.38 48.73 31.99
C ASP A 588 -70.80 47.74 33.08
N PHE A 589 -71.30 48.29 34.19
CA PHE A 589 -71.86 47.58 35.33
C PHE A 589 -73.10 46.77 34.91
N GLY A 590 -73.00 45.45 34.95
CA GLY A 590 -74.13 44.51 34.86
C GLY A 590 -73.91 43.30 35.76
N LEU A 591 -74.79 43.12 36.75
CA LEU A 591 -74.82 41.98 37.68
C LEU A 591 -75.25 40.66 36.95
N PRO A 592 -75.10 39.47 37.55
CA PRO A 592 -74.41 38.28 37.05
C PRO A 592 -75.32 37.21 36.43
N HIS A 593 -74.75 36.20 35.77
CA HIS A 593 -75.47 34.94 35.50
C HIS A 593 -74.90 33.67 36.19
N GLU A 594 -73.79 33.77 36.93
CA GLU A 594 -73.14 32.61 37.54
C GLU A 594 -73.06 32.66 39.09
N LEU A 595 -73.60 33.70 39.75
CA LEU A 595 -73.74 33.76 41.21
C LEU A 595 -75.10 33.28 41.72
N THR A 596 -76.02 32.92 40.82
CA THR A 596 -77.31 32.30 41.14
C THR A 596 -77.19 30.81 41.50
N SER A 597 -76.08 30.12 41.16
CA SER A 597 -75.92 28.69 41.45
C SER A 597 -75.36 28.40 42.85
N LEU A 598 -74.56 29.31 43.42
CA LEU A 598 -74.00 29.17 44.78
C LEU A 598 -74.90 29.79 45.87
N ALA A 599 -75.68 30.82 45.55
CA ALA A 599 -76.72 31.35 46.43
C ALA A 599 -77.97 30.44 46.50
N ALA A 600 -78.29 29.70 45.44
CA ALA A 600 -79.39 28.71 45.43
C ALA A 600 -79.09 27.43 46.25
N LYS A 601 -77.82 27.16 46.58
CA LYS A 601 -77.42 26.07 47.49
C LYS A 601 -77.49 26.49 48.96
N ARG A 602 -77.16 27.75 49.26
CA ARG A 602 -77.25 28.32 50.61
C ARG A 602 -78.70 28.65 51.02
N ASN A 603 -79.55 29.09 50.09
CA ASN A 603 -80.97 29.33 50.36
C ASN A 603 -81.83 28.07 50.44
N ARG A 604 -81.43 26.94 49.82
CA ARG A 604 -82.11 25.64 50.04
C ARG A 604 -81.87 25.07 51.44
N TYR A 605 -80.67 25.27 52.01
CA TYR A 605 -80.34 24.83 53.36
C TYR A 605 -81.06 25.66 54.43
N HIS A 606 -81.19 26.98 54.24
CA HIS A 606 -81.98 27.82 55.13
C HIS A 606 -83.49 27.58 55.02
N ARG A 607 -84.01 27.25 53.82
CA ARG A 607 -85.44 26.95 53.62
C ARG A 607 -85.84 25.59 54.21
N GLN A 608 -84.97 24.58 54.14
CA GLN A 608 -85.17 23.31 54.85
C GLN A 608 -85.11 23.49 56.37
N LYS A 609 -84.18 24.32 56.86
CA LYS A 609 -84.06 24.61 58.29
C LYS A 609 -85.28 25.38 58.85
N SER A 610 -85.86 26.31 58.09
CA SER A 610 -87.08 27.03 58.47
C SER A 610 -88.36 26.19 58.34
N LEU A 611 -88.42 25.24 57.38
CA LEU A 611 -89.51 24.26 57.27
C LEU A 611 -89.47 23.26 58.44
N MET A 612 -88.29 22.80 58.85
CA MET A 612 -88.14 21.88 59.99
C MET A 612 -88.51 22.53 61.33
N THR A 613 -88.29 23.85 61.49
CA THR A 613 -88.77 24.61 62.67
C THR A 613 -90.27 24.92 62.63
N LEU A 614 -90.90 25.05 61.46
CA LEU A 614 -92.36 25.19 61.33
C LEU A 614 -93.09 23.84 61.47
N GLU A 615 -92.45 22.73 61.11
CA GLU A 615 -92.94 21.36 61.26
C GLU A 615 -92.78 20.85 62.72
N MET A 616 -91.80 21.39 63.47
CA MET A 616 -91.68 21.22 64.94
C MET A 616 -92.70 22.04 65.75
N GLU A 617 -93.25 23.13 65.22
CA GLU A 617 -94.30 23.91 65.89
C GLU A 617 -95.73 23.43 65.57
N SER A 618 -95.93 22.56 64.56
CA SER A 618 -97.26 22.06 64.18
C SER A 618 -97.63 20.67 64.74
N GLN A 619 -96.75 19.98 65.48
CA GLN A 619 -97.05 18.68 66.11
C GLN A 619 -97.33 18.72 67.62
N HIS A 620 -97.46 19.91 68.22
CA HIS A 620 -97.89 20.07 69.62
C HIS A 620 -99.36 20.50 69.80
N ALA A 621 -100.17 20.48 68.73
CA ALA A 621 -101.60 20.75 68.82
C ALA A 621 -102.44 19.77 67.99
N LYS A 622 -102.76 18.61 68.61
CA LYS A 622 -103.97 17.77 68.37
C LYS A 622 -104.02 17.05 67.01
N GLY A 623 -104.36 15.77 66.87
CA GLY A 623 -104.96 14.77 67.73
C GLY A 623 -105.79 13.81 66.86
N PHE A 624 -105.61 12.49 67.06
CA PHE A 624 -106.51 11.35 66.80
C PHE A 624 -107.09 11.09 65.37
N ILE A 625 -106.97 9.83 64.89
CA ILE A 625 -108.03 8.79 64.82
C ILE A 625 -107.49 7.49 64.12
N PRO A 626 -107.84 6.26 64.57
CA PRO A 626 -107.25 4.99 64.13
C PRO A 626 -108.19 4.05 63.33
N SER A 627 -107.62 2.99 62.72
CA SER A 627 -108.23 1.65 62.45
C SER A 627 -109.46 1.60 61.50
N TYR A 628 -109.83 0.53 60.79
CA TYR A 628 -109.97 -0.89 61.13
C TYR A 628 -110.16 -1.73 59.83
N SER A 629 -110.15 -3.05 59.99
CA SER A 629 -110.77 -4.14 59.19
C SER A 629 -111.64 -3.78 57.98
N SER A 630 -111.69 -4.60 56.95
CA SER A 630 -112.60 -5.75 56.97
C SER A 630 -112.11 -6.89 56.10
N ASN A 631 -112.21 -8.09 56.69
CA ASN A 631 -112.43 -9.40 56.08
C ASN A 631 -111.66 -9.76 54.81
#